data_AF-A0A1H0KVQ3-F1
#
_entry.id   AF-A0A1H0KVQ3-F1
#
_cell.length_a   1.000
_cell.length_b   1.000
_cell.length_c   1.000
_cell.angle_alpha   90.00
_cell.angle_beta   90.00
_cell.angle_gamma   90.00
#
_symmetry.space_group_name_H-M   'P 1'
#
loop_
_entity.id
_entity.type
_entity.pdbx_description
1 polymer ?
#
loop_
_entity_poly.entity_id
_entity_poly.type
_entity_poly.pdbx_seq_one_letter_code
_entity_poly.pdbx_strand_id
1 'polypeptide(L)'
;MRVVSERTEAEIRTHEVEAKVRVTLRRLAANIMRVSRGSGSSGELGAQMVACIEAMEAYRDVVGTWVPSWDLNQMLDADAADAEDRTFVPSAEDLARWEEDGSSDRILAVSDIRRACLQMTASMLLNQTPQKARGEHDFHEGLRRLKAARERSRAYDQARYAPAPQARKKPKPR
;
A
#
# COMPACT_ATOMS: atom_id res chain seq x y z
N MET A 1 -27.68 -12.30 7.46
CA MET A 1 -27.43 -10.95 8.02
C MET A 1 -27.24 -11.10 9.52
N ARG A 2 -25.99 -11.05 10.00
CA ARG A 2 -25.68 -10.99 11.43
C ARG A 2 -25.85 -9.52 11.82
N VAL A 3 -26.77 -9.24 12.73
CA VAL A 3 -27.07 -7.89 13.19
C VAL A 3 -25.82 -7.35 13.90
N VAL A 4 -25.47 -6.10 13.65
CA VAL A 4 -24.35 -5.35 14.28
C VAL A 4 -24.56 -5.15 15.81
N SER A 5 -25.57 -5.79 16.40
CA SER A 5 -26.08 -5.56 17.77
C SER A 5 -25.41 -6.38 18.88
N GLU A 6 -24.32 -7.12 18.59
CA GLU A 6 -23.62 -7.91 19.62
C GLU A 6 -22.32 -7.26 20.11
N ARG A 7 -21.96 -6.06 19.62
CA ARG A 7 -20.80 -5.34 20.16
C ARG A 7 -21.17 -4.65 21.46
N THR A 8 -20.38 -4.90 22.49
CA THR A 8 -20.50 -4.20 23.77
C THR A 8 -20.13 -2.72 23.59
N GLU A 9 -20.68 -1.84 24.42
CA GLU A 9 -20.34 -0.42 24.42
C GLU A 9 -18.83 -0.16 24.64
N ALA A 10 -18.16 -1.08 25.34
CA ALA A 10 -16.71 -1.07 25.49
C ALA A 10 -15.99 -1.33 24.15
N GLU A 11 -16.43 -2.33 23.37
CA GLU A 11 -15.83 -2.62 22.05
C GLU A 11 -16.07 -1.50 21.04
N ILE A 12 -17.23 -0.85 21.09
CA ILE A 12 -17.53 0.30 20.24
C ILE A 12 -16.55 1.43 20.54
N ARG A 13 -16.41 1.80 21.82
CA ARG A 13 -15.47 2.87 22.24
C ARG A 13 -14.03 2.54 21.88
N THR A 14 -13.59 1.30 22.07
CA THR A 14 -12.25 0.86 21.66
C THR A 14 -12.03 1.05 20.16
N HIS A 15 -12.98 0.64 19.32
CA HIS A 15 -12.88 0.83 17.87
C HIS A 15 -12.86 2.30 17.47
N GLU A 16 -13.61 3.17 18.15
CA GLU A 16 -13.64 4.60 17.87
C GLU A 16 -12.29 5.27 18.17
N VAL A 17 -11.70 4.98 19.34
CA VAL A 17 -10.39 5.54 19.69
C VAL A 17 -9.27 4.96 18.80
N GLU A 18 -9.35 3.69 18.43
CA GLU A 18 -8.43 3.07 17.49
C GLU A 18 -8.50 3.73 16.09
N ALA A 19 -9.72 3.95 15.58
CA ALA A 19 -9.93 4.65 14.32
C ALA A 19 -9.39 6.09 14.36
N LYS A 20 -9.58 6.79 15.48
CA LYS A 20 -9.06 8.14 15.68
C LYS A 20 -7.52 8.15 15.61
N VAL A 21 -6.85 7.24 16.34
CA VAL A 21 -5.38 7.10 16.28
C VAL A 21 -4.93 6.85 14.85
N ARG A 22 -5.56 5.89 14.16
CA ARG A 22 -5.22 5.54 12.78
C ARG A 22 -5.27 6.75 11.85
N VAL A 23 -6.35 7.53 11.90
CA VAL A 23 -6.54 8.72 11.06
C VAL A 23 -5.50 9.80 11.36
N THR A 24 -5.30 10.15 12.64
CA THR A 24 -4.34 11.20 13.02
C THR A 24 -2.91 10.81 12.72
N LEU A 25 -2.55 9.54 12.96
CA LEU A 25 -1.23 9.00 12.68
C LEU A 25 -0.92 9.00 11.18
N ARG A 26 -1.85 8.52 10.35
CA ARG A 26 -1.70 8.55 8.89
C ARG A 26 -1.59 9.97 8.35
N ARG A 27 -2.39 10.91 8.87
CA ARG A 27 -2.34 12.32 8.45
C ARG A 27 -0.97 12.94 8.75
N LEU A 28 -0.46 12.74 9.97
CA LEU A 28 0.86 13.22 10.36
C LEU A 28 1.97 12.60 9.49
N ALA A 29 1.98 11.27 9.34
CA ALA A 29 2.98 10.56 8.54
C ALA A 29 2.96 11.01 7.08
N ALA A 30 1.78 11.13 6.48
CA ALA A 30 1.61 11.61 5.11
C ALA A 30 2.16 13.04 4.94
N ASN A 31 1.88 13.94 5.87
CA ASN A 31 2.38 15.31 5.79
C ASN A 31 3.91 15.37 5.96
N ILE A 32 4.50 14.58 6.88
CA ILE A 32 5.97 14.47 7.02
C ILE A 32 6.60 14.04 5.69
N MET A 33 6.08 12.97 5.06
CA MET A 33 6.58 12.50 3.76
C MET A 33 6.45 13.58 2.68
N ARG A 34 5.32 14.30 2.65
CA ARG A 34 5.10 15.38 1.69
C ARG A 34 6.01 16.58 1.93
N VAL A 35 6.27 16.95 3.18
CA VAL A 35 7.21 18.03 3.55
C VAL A 35 8.63 17.65 3.12
N SER A 36 9.09 16.43 3.40
CA SER A 36 10.40 15.95 2.93
C SER A 36 10.52 15.95 1.40
N ARG A 37 9.40 15.72 0.67
CA ARG A 37 9.34 15.85 -0.79
C ARG A 37 9.26 17.31 -1.29
N GLY A 38 8.92 18.27 -0.43
CA GLY A 38 8.71 19.68 -0.81
C GLY A 38 7.28 20.04 -1.23
N SER A 39 6.28 19.24 -0.86
CA SER A 39 4.85 19.41 -1.24
C SER A 39 3.87 19.31 -0.05
N GLY A 40 4.40 19.37 1.17
CA GLY A 40 3.63 19.29 2.42
C GLY A 40 3.53 20.64 3.12
N SER A 41 2.70 20.69 4.16
CA SER A 41 2.48 21.89 4.97
C SER A 41 3.32 21.80 6.24
N SER A 42 4.51 22.44 6.24
CA SER A 42 5.40 22.43 7.42
C SER A 42 4.79 23.16 8.62
N GLY A 43 3.97 24.20 8.39
CA GLY A 43 3.25 24.92 9.44
C GLY A 43 2.20 24.09 10.17
N GLU A 44 1.68 23.02 9.54
CA GLU A 44 0.72 22.11 10.18
C GLU A 44 1.37 21.03 11.05
N LEU A 45 2.69 20.83 10.98
CA LEU A 45 3.35 19.71 11.66
C LEU A 45 3.11 19.73 13.17
N GLY A 46 3.24 20.90 13.81
CA GLY A 46 3.01 21.04 15.24
C GLY A 46 1.59 20.64 15.66
N ALA A 47 0.57 21.14 14.94
CA ALA A 47 -0.83 20.81 15.23
C ALA A 47 -1.14 19.32 15.00
N GLN A 48 -0.58 18.72 13.94
CA GLN A 48 -0.78 17.31 13.64
C GLN A 48 -0.08 16.38 14.65
N MET A 49 1.08 16.78 15.17
CA MET A 49 1.76 16.07 16.28
C MET A 49 0.90 16.08 17.55
N VAL A 50 0.37 17.24 17.94
CA VAL A 50 -0.52 17.36 19.10
C VAL A 50 -1.76 16.48 18.93
N ALA A 51 -2.44 16.56 17.78
CA ALA A 51 -3.63 15.74 17.52
C ALA A 51 -3.35 14.23 17.57
N CYS A 52 -2.17 13.79 17.13
CA CYS A 52 -1.78 12.39 17.21
C CYS A 52 -1.51 11.94 18.65
N ILE A 53 -0.87 12.78 19.47
CA ILE A 53 -0.63 12.51 20.89
C ILE A 53 -1.96 12.41 21.65
N GLU A 54 -2.85 13.38 21.46
CA GLU A 54 -4.19 13.39 22.08
C GLU A 54 -5.02 12.15 21.70
N ALA A 55 -4.90 11.67 20.46
CA ALA A 55 -5.56 10.45 20.04
C ALA A 55 -4.99 9.20 20.74
N MET A 56 -3.68 9.12 20.91
CA MET A 56 -3.02 8.01 21.63
C MET A 56 -3.32 8.05 23.14
N GLU A 57 -3.44 9.23 23.74
CA GLU A 57 -3.88 9.39 25.13
C GLU A 57 -5.34 8.93 25.31
N ALA A 58 -6.24 9.36 24.42
CA ALA A 58 -7.64 8.91 24.45
C ALA A 58 -7.76 7.39 24.28
N TYR A 59 -6.92 6.77 23.44
CA TYR A 59 -6.84 5.32 23.33
C TYR A 59 -6.46 4.68 24.67
N ARG A 60 -5.39 5.21 25.31
CA ARG A 60 -4.92 4.70 26.60
C ARG A 60 -5.98 4.84 27.69
N ASP A 61 -6.74 5.92 27.71
CA ASP A 61 -7.78 6.14 28.71
C ASP A 61 -8.93 5.12 28.59
N VAL A 62 -9.25 4.66 27.38
CA VAL A 62 -10.31 3.67 27.13
C VAL A 62 -9.80 2.24 27.31
N VAL A 63 -8.62 1.93 26.78
CA VAL A 63 -8.08 0.55 26.71
C VAL A 63 -7.22 0.21 27.92
N GLY A 64 -6.70 1.21 28.64
CA GLY A 64 -5.82 1.06 29.80
C GLY A 64 -4.34 0.85 29.45
N THR A 65 -3.99 0.75 28.17
CA THR A 65 -2.61 0.53 27.68
C THR A 65 -2.32 1.41 26.47
N TRP A 66 -1.03 1.59 26.15
CA TRP A 66 -0.63 2.21 24.90
C TRP A 66 -0.92 1.31 23.71
N VAL A 67 -1.14 1.92 22.54
CA VAL A 67 -1.31 1.20 21.28
C VAL A 67 -0.10 0.29 21.04
N PRO A 68 -0.29 -1.03 20.86
CA PRO A 68 0.80 -1.94 20.56
C PRO A 68 1.57 -1.52 19.30
N SER A 69 2.88 -1.78 19.28
CA SER A 69 3.73 -1.41 18.14
C SER A 69 3.30 -2.08 16.83
N TRP A 70 2.80 -3.32 16.90
CA TRP A 70 2.31 -4.02 15.72
C TRP A 70 1.04 -3.37 15.15
N ASP A 71 0.15 -2.85 15.99
CA ASP A 71 -1.03 -2.08 15.58
C ASP A 71 -0.61 -0.76 14.92
N LEU A 72 0.33 -0.02 15.52
CA LEU A 72 0.86 1.20 14.91
C LEU A 72 1.48 0.94 13.53
N ASN A 73 2.20 -0.16 13.38
CA ASN A 73 2.77 -0.56 12.09
C ASN A 73 1.68 -0.87 11.06
N GLN A 74 0.61 -1.58 11.45
CA GLN A 74 -0.53 -1.84 10.55
C GLN A 74 -1.29 -0.56 10.19
N MET A 75 -1.47 0.35 11.14
CA MET A 75 -2.09 1.65 10.88
C MET A 75 -1.30 2.49 9.87
N LEU A 76 0.02 2.29 9.78
CA LEU A 76 0.90 2.97 8.81
C LEU A 76 1.12 2.20 7.51
N ASP A 77 0.51 1.01 7.34
CA ASP A 77 0.62 0.26 6.10
C ASP A 77 -0.13 0.97 4.97
N ALA A 78 0.63 1.51 4.00
CA ALA A 78 0.09 2.23 2.87
C ALA A 78 -0.70 1.32 1.90
N ASP A 79 -0.39 0.03 1.81
CA ASP A 79 -1.15 -0.92 0.99
C ASP A 79 -2.51 -1.21 1.62
N ALA A 80 -2.54 -1.40 2.94
CA ALA A 80 -3.78 -1.56 3.67
C ALA A 80 -4.63 -0.28 3.59
N ALA A 81 -4.01 0.89 3.75
CA ALA A 81 -4.71 2.18 3.63
C ALA A 81 -5.30 2.39 2.23
N ASP A 82 -4.55 2.07 1.17
CA ASP A 82 -5.07 2.15 -0.21
C ASP A 82 -6.22 1.16 -0.45
N ALA A 83 -6.17 -0.02 0.19
CA ALA A 83 -7.23 -1.03 0.08
C ALA A 83 -8.51 -0.67 0.85
N GLU A 84 -8.42 0.09 1.95
CA GLU A 84 -9.59 0.51 2.74
C GLU A 84 -10.61 1.33 1.91
N ASP A 85 -10.13 2.15 0.98
CA ASP A 85 -10.97 2.99 0.11
C ASP A 85 -11.36 2.29 -1.22
N ARG A 86 -10.93 1.04 -1.44
CA ARG A 86 -11.28 0.31 -2.68
C ARG A 86 -12.72 -0.16 -2.63
N THR A 87 -13.52 0.34 -3.57
CA THR A 87 -14.89 -0.14 -3.82
C THR A 87 -14.91 -1.48 -4.56
N PHE A 88 -13.83 -1.83 -5.26
CA PHE A 88 -13.72 -3.07 -6.02
C PHE A 88 -13.16 -4.19 -5.15
N VAL A 89 -13.95 -5.26 -4.99
CA VAL A 89 -13.51 -6.52 -4.39
C VAL A 89 -13.25 -7.53 -5.52
N PRO A 90 -11.99 -7.98 -5.73
CA PRO A 90 -11.67 -8.92 -6.79
C PRO A 90 -12.43 -10.24 -6.62
N SER A 91 -13.02 -10.74 -7.70
CA SER A 91 -13.57 -12.10 -7.73
C SER A 91 -12.44 -13.15 -7.74
N ALA A 92 -12.77 -14.42 -7.49
CA ALA A 92 -11.80 -15.51 -7.62
C ALA A 92 -11.22 -15.62 -9.05
N GLU A 93 -12.04 -15.30 -10.07
CA GLU A 93 -11.59 -15.26 -11.47
C GLU A 93 -10.62 -14.10 -11.73
N ASP A 94 -10.86 -12.93 -11.12
CA ASP A 94 -9.94 -11.80 -11.20
C ASP A 94 -8.59 -12.13 -10.58
N LEU A 95 -8.59 -12.78 -9.41
CA LEU A 95 -7.36 -13.19 -8.72
C LEU A 95 -6.59 -14.22 -9.54
N ALA A 96 -7.28 -15.23 -10.10
CA ALA A 96 -6.65 -16.23 -10.96
C ALA A 96 -6.04 -15.59 -12.22
N ARG A 97 -6.75 -14.66 -12.86
CA ARG A 97 -6.23 -13.89 -14.00
C ARG A 97 -5.02 -13.06 -13.60
N TRP A 98 -5.06 -12.37 -12.46
CA TRP A 98 -3.96 -11.52 -11.99
C TRP A 98 -2.69 -12.30 -11.67
N GLU A 99 -2.84 -13.54 -11.22
CA GLU A 99 -1.72 -14.45 -11.03
C GLU A 99 -1.13 -14.88 -12.38
N GLU A 100 -1.99 -15.23 -13.33
CA GLU A 100 -1.59 -15.70 -14.67
C GLU A 100 -0.91 -14.59 -15.50
N ASP A 101 -1.46 -13.37 -15.49
CA ASP A 101 -0.95 -12.24 -16.26
C ASP A 101 0.20 -11.47 -15.56
N GLY A 102 0.51 -11.81 -14.31
CA GLY A 102 1.54 -11.17 -13.51
C GLY A 102 1.15 -9.83 -12.88
N SER A 103 -0.14 -9.46 -12.86
CA SER A 103 -0.65 -8.27 -12.17
C SER A 103 -0.39 -8.33 -10.67
N SER A 104 -0.55 -9.50 -10.04
CA SER A 104 -0.23 -9.70 -8.61
C SER A 104 1.22 -9.35 -8.33
N ASP A 105 2.15 -9.89 -9.13
CA ASP A 105 3.59 -9.63 -8.97
C ASP A 105 3.97 -8.19 -9.27
N ARG A 106 3.26 -7.54 -10.20
CA ARG A 106 3.43 -6.11 -10.44
C ARG A 106 3.06 -5.30 -9.20
N ILE A 107 1.95 -5.61 -8.53
CA ILE A 107 1.50 -4.92 -7.32
C ILE A 107 2.54 -5.10 -6.21
N LEU A 108 2.98 -6.34 -5.97
CA LEU A 108 4.01 -6.65 -4.97
C LEU A 108 5.33 -5.92 -5.25
N ALA A 109 5.81 -5.98 -6.50
CA ALA A 109 7.05 -5.31 -6.89
C ALA A 109 6.99 -3.79 -6.71
N VAL A 110 5.83 -3.16 -6.97
CA VAL A 110 5.64 -1.72 -6.73
C VAL A 110 5.66 -1.41 -5.23
N SER A 111 5.05 -2.26 -4.39
CA SER A 111 5.13 -2.10 -2.93
C SER A 111 6.57 -2.23 -2.43
N ASP A 112 7.31 -3.23 -2.90
CA ASP A 112 8.73 -3.45 -2.57
C ASP A 112 9.59 -2.23 -2.93
N ILE A 113 9.39 -1.67 -4.13
CA ILE A 113 10.07 -0.45 -4.57
C ILE A 113 9.76 0.72 -3.63
N ARG A 114 8.48 0.93 -3.27
CA ARG A 114 8.09 2.03 -2.37
C ARG A 114 8.72 1.86 -0.99
N ARG A 115 8.70 0.66 -0.41
CA ARG A 115 9.32 0.34 0.88
C ARG A 115 10.82 0.59 0.85
N ALA A 116 11.50 0.16 -0.22
CA ALA A 116 12.92 0.39 -0.42
C ALA A 116 13.26 1.88 -0.51
N CYS A 117 12.48 2.66 -1.26
CA CYS A 117 12.65 4.12 -1.32
C CYS A 117 12.50 4.78 0.05
N LEU A 118 11.46 4.41 0.82
CA LEU A 118 11.25 4.94 2.18
C LEU A 118 12.42 4.58 3.11
N GLN A 119 12.90 3.35 3.06
CA GLN A 119 14.07 2.90 3.82
C GLN A 119 15.32 3.72 3.47
N MET A 120 15.58 3.92 2.17
CA MET A 120 16.71 4.74 1.71
C MET A 120 16.60 6.17 2.23
N THR A 121 15.44 6.81 2.10
CA THR A 121 15.22 8.19 2.58
C THR A 121 15.41 8.29 4.10
N ALA A 122 14.82 7.37 4.87
CA ALA A 122 15.00 7.34 6.32
C ALA A 122 16.48 7.13 6.72
N SER A 123 17.16 6.22 6.04
CA SER A 123 18.58 5.94 6.29
C SER A 123 19.46 7.15 5.95
N MET A 124 19.13 7.91 4.91
CA MET A 124 19.83 9.15 4.55
C MET A 124 19.64 10.25 5.61
N LEU A 125 18.41 10.41 6.13
CA LEU A 125 18.13 11.38 7.21
C LEU A 125 18.89 11.06 8.50
N LEU A 126 19.21 9.77 8.74
CA LEU A 126 19.90 9.29 9.92
C LEU A 126 21.40 8.99 9.69
N ASN A 127 21.96 9.28 8.51
CA ASN A 127 23.34 8.95 8.13
C ASN A 127 23.72 7.46 8.31
N GLN A 128 22.79 6.56 7.98
CA GLN A 128 22.92 5.11 8.14
C GLN A 128 23.34 4.43 6.83
N THR A 129 24.64 4.47 6.49
CA THR A 129 25.16 3.95 5.21
C THR A 129 24.83 2.48 4.93
N PRO A 130 24.97 1.52 5.87
CA PRO A 130 24.62 0.13 5.60
C PRO A 130 23.14 -0.07 5.27
N GLN A 131 22.26 0.61 5.99
CA GLN A 131 20.80 0.55 5.80
C GLN A 131 20.39 1.19 4.46
N LYS A 132 21.06 2.27 4.06
CA LYS A 132 20.90 2.86 2.73
C LYS A 132 21.29 1.86 1.63
N ALA A 133 22.46 1.23 1.75
CA ALA A 133 22.92 0.24 0.76
C ALA A 133 21.98 -0.96 0.65
N ARG A 134 21.39 -1.39 1.79
CA ARG A 134 20.35 -2.42 1.79
C ARG A 134 19.10 -1.96 1.04
N GLY A 135 18.63 -0.73 1.29
CA GLY A 135 17.51 -0.15 0.56
C GLY A 135 17.77 -0.05 -0.95
N GLU A 136 18.97 0.31 -1.38
CA GLU A 136 19.36 0.32 -2.80
C GLU A 136 19.28 -1.08 -3.43
N HIS A 137 19.77 -2.10 -2.72
CA HIS A 137 19.66 -3.48 -3.16
C HIS A 137 18.19 -3.90 -3.35
N ASP A 138 17.35 -3.69 -2.34
CA ASP A 138 15.93 -4.05 -2.37
C ASP A 138 15.18 -3.26 -3.46
N PHE A 139 15.54 -1.99 -3.71
CA PHE A 139 15.01 -1.19 -4.82
C PHE A 139 15.32 -1.82 -6.18
N HIS A 140 16.58 -2.21 -6.43
CA HIS A 140 16.98 -2.84 -7.68
C HIS A 140 16.36 -4.23 -7.86
N GLU A 141 16.15 -4.95 -6.76
CA GLU A 141 15.45 -6.23 -6.73
C GLU A 141 13.98 -6.07 -7.15
N GLY A 142 13.26 -5.12 -6.54
CA GLY A 142 11.90 -4.76 -6.92
C GLY A 142 11.79 -4.30 -8.39
N LEU A 143 12.76 -3.54 -8.90
CA LEU A 143 12.80 -3.16 -10.33
C LEU A 143 12.94 -4.37 -11.26
N ARG A 144 13.73 -5.39 -10.89
CA ARG A 144 13.85 -6.63 -11.67
C ARG A 144 12.53 -7.39 -11.68
N ARG A 145 11.88 -7.55 -10.52
CA ARG A 145 10.56 -8.19 -10.41
C ARG A 145 9.51 -7.46 -11.24
N LEU A 146 9.48 -6.13 -11.19
CA LEU A 146 8.54 -5.31 -11.95
C LEU A 146 8.72 -5.48 -13.48
N LYS A 147 9.97 -5.59 -13.95
CA LYS A 147 10.25 -5.87 -15.37
C LYS A 147 9.73 -7.24 -15.77
N ALA A 148 10.03 -8.28 -14.99
CA ALA A 148 9.54 -9.64 -15.24
C ALA A 148 8.00 -9.73 -15.22
N ALA A 149 7.33 -9.02 -14.31
CA ALA A 149 5.88 -8.94 -14.27
C ALA A 149 5.30 -8.27 -15.54
N ARG A 150 5.93 -7.20 -16.03
CA ARG A 150 5.52 -6.54 -17.29
C ARG A 150 5.73 -7.42 -18.51
N GLU A 151 6.81 -8.20 -18.54
CA GLU A 151 7.07 -9.16 -19.63
C GLU A 151 6.03 -10.27 -19.66
N ARG A 152 5.64 -10.80 -18.50
CA ARG A 152 4.54 -11.77 -18.39
C ARG A 152 3.20 -11.21 -18.86
N SER A 153 2.83 -10.01 -18.41
CA SER A 153 1.60 -9.35 -18.87
C SER A 153 1.58 -9.16 -20.39
N ARG A 154 2.71 -8.76 -21.00
CA ARG A 154 2.83 -8.67 -22.46
C ARG A 154 2.67 -10.03 -23.15
N ALA A 155 3.30 -11.08 -22.62
CA ALA A 155 3.20 -12.42 -23.19
C ALA A 155 1.78 -12.98 -23.09
N TYR A 156 1.11 -12.73 -21.96
CA TYR A 156 -0.29 -13.09 -21.74
C TYR A 156 -1.22 -12.43 -22.77
N ASP A 157 -1.11 -11.12 -22.94
CA ASP A 157 -1.92 -10.36 -23.90
C ASP A 157 -1.66 -10.81 -25.34
N GLN A 158 -0.40 -11.08 -25.69
CA GLN A 158 -0.04 -11.61 -27.01
C GLN A 158 -0.63 -13.00 -27.26
N ALA A 159 -0.61 -13.90 -26.27
CA ALA A 159 -1.18 -15.23 -26.40
C ALA A 159 -2.72 -15.20 -26.51
N ARG A 160 -3.38 -14.30 -25.77
CA ARG A 160 -4.84 -14.23 -25.69
C ARG A 160 -5.49 -13.44 -26.84
N TYR A 161 -4.81 -12.41 -27.34
CA TYR A 161 -5.35 -11.48 -28.33
C TYR A 161 -4.59 -11.49 -29.67
N ALA A 162 -3.74 -12.50 -29.91
CA ALA A 162 -3.15 -12.70 -31.24
C ALA A 162 -4.27 -12.78 -32.30
N PRO A 163 -4.26 -11.92 -33.33
CA PRO A 163 -5.27 -11.98 -34.38
C PRO A 163 -5.18 -13.35 -35.07
N ALA A 164 -6.34 -14.01 -35.24
CA ALA A 164 -6.41 -15.26 -35.98
C ALA A 164 -5.74 -15.10 -37.35
N PRO A 165 -4.98 -16.09 -37.84
CA PRO A 165 -4.30 -15.99 -39.12
C PRO A 165 -5.33 -15.69 -40.20
N GLN A 166 -5.24 -14.51 -40.82
CA GLN A 166 -6.14 -14.14 -41.90
C GLN A 166 -6.00 -15.18 -43.02
N ALA A 167 -7.06 -15.93 -43.27
CA ALA A 167 -7.10 -16.89 -44.36
C ALA A 167 -6.72 -16.18 -45.66
N ARG A 168 -5.59 -16.57 -46.27
CA ARG A 168 -5.16 -16.03 -47.57
C ARG A 168 -6.29 -16.24 -48.56
N LYS A 169 -6.94 -15.15 -48.98
CA LYS A 169 -7.93 -15.20 -50.07
C LYS A 169 -7.24 -15.81 -51.29
N LYS A 170 -7.72 -16.98 -51.74
CA LYS A 170 -7.24 -17.61 -52.97
C LYS A 170 -7.41 -16.60 -54.12
N PRO A 171 -6.38 -16.40 -54.97
CA PRO A 171 -6.50 -15.49 -56.10
C PRO A 171 -7.62 -15.97 -57.03
N LYS A 172 -8.47 -15.03 -57.49
CA LYS A 172 -9.54 -15.32 -58.45
C LYS A 172 -8.91 -15.83 -59.76
N PRO A 173 -9.37 -16.96 -60.33
CA PRO A 173 -8.95 -17.38 -61.65
C PRO A 173 -9.42 -16.36 -62.69
N ARG A 174 -8.55 -16.10 -63.69
CA ARG A 174 -8.81 -15.21 -64.82
C ARG A 174 -9.76 -15.85 -65.82
#